data_AF-A0A2K3YNX8-F1
#
_entry.id   AF-A0A2K3YNX8-F1
#
_cell.length_a   1.000
_cell.length_b   1.000
_cell.length_c   1.000
_cell.angle_alpha   90.00
_cell.angle_beta   90.00
_cell.angle_gamma   90.00
#
_symmetry.space_group_name_H-M   'P 1'
#
loop_
_entity.id
_entity.type
_entity.pdbx_description
1 polymer ?
#
loop_
_entity_poly.entity_id
_entity_poly.type
_entity_poly.pdbx_seq_one_letter_code
_entity_poly.pdbx_strand_id
1 'polypeptide(L)'
;MILTTRHLLLLLVYSGFTTRQIYNYFPHIMNYQGTKQDLTKQLTQDLSQYNDARIQAKLQRFINLDIRMIEQALTNGKIDAVSIDDARYPQLLKHIYDPPLILFSRGNLALLQHSRTLAIVGSRQHTHYTNQALNVLFPHFAKARLTIISGLANGADAIAHEQAIQFGCNTIAVLGFGHFHHYPKQTQKLRHHIDTHFLSISEYPPYTRPAKFRFPERNRLISGLSQGVLITEAKERSGALITVDQALDQNRNVYVLPGDMFNPYTKGNMLRVQEGAEIVLTEMDILKDYCQ
;
A
#
# COMPACT_ATOMS: atom_id res chain seq x y z
N MET A 1 8.98 -28.65 -13.63
CA MET A 1 8.36 -27.41 -14.15
C MET A 1 9.35 -26.28 -13.93
N ILE A 2 9.70 -25.53 -14.99
CA ILE A 2 10.51 -24.32 -14.87
C ILE A 2 9.63 -23.27 -14.19
N LEU A 3 10.11 -22.68 -13.09
CA LEU A 3 9.35 -21.67 -12.36
C LEU A 3 9.62 -20.29 -12.97
N THR A 4 8.57 -19.49 -13.14
CA THR A 4 8.71 -18.06 -13.47
C THR A 4 9.17 -17.29 -12.22
N THR A 5 9.71 -16.09 -12.40
CA THR A 5 10.04 -15.18 -11.30
C THR A 5 8.84 -14.98 -10.37
N ARG A 6 7.64 -14.78 -10.94
CA ARG A 6 6.39 -14.69 -10.17
C ARG A 6 6.13 -15.92 -9.31
N HIS A 7 6.32 -17.13 -9.85
CA HIS A 7 6.13 -18.37 -9.07
C HIS A 7 7.10 -18.45 -7.88
N LEU A 8 8.35 -18.06 -8.09
CA LEU A 8 9.37 -18.05 -7.03
C LEU A 8 9.04 -17.06 -5.92
N LEU A 9 8.66 -15.83 -6.30
CA LEU A 9 8.25 -14.80 -5.36
C LEU A 9 7.02 -15.24 -4.55
N LEU A 10 6.04 -15.88 -5.19
CA LEU A 10 4.89 -16.45 -4.50
C LEU A 10 5.30 -17.48 -3.45
N LEU A 11 6.16 -18.45 -3.81
CA LEU A 11 6.63 -19.47 -2.87
C LEU A 11 7.41 -18.85 -1.70
N LEU A 12 8.28 -17.88 -1.95
CA LEU A 12 9.06 -17.19 -0.92
C LEU A 12 8.16 -16.38 0.02
N VAL A 13 7.23 -15.60 -0.51
CA VAL A 13 6.35 -14.75 0.30
C VAL A 13 5.34 -15.62 1.09
N TYR A 14 4.80 -16.70 0.51
CA TYR A 14 3.94 -17.65 1.23
C TYR A 14 4.67 -18.46 2.30
N SER A 15 5.97 -18.74 2.11
CA SER A 15 6.79 -19.37 3.14
C SER A 15 7.18 -18.40 4.28
N GLY A 16 6.85 -17.12 4.13
CA GLY A 16 6.95 -16.10 5.18
C GLY A 16 8.24 -15.29 5.14
N PHE A 17 9.02 -15.34 4.05
CA PHE A 17 10.10 -14.37 3.84
C PHE A 17 9.50 -12.98 3.59
N THR A 18 10.06 -11.96 4.24
CA THR A 18 9.68 -10.56 3.97
C THR A 18 10.40 -10.05 2.74
N THR A 19 9.89 -8.99 2.11
CA THR A 19 10.54 -8.30 1.00
C THR A 19 12.03 -8.01 1.28
N ARG A 20 12.34 -7.46 2.47
CA ARG A 20 13.72 -7.21 2.88
C ARG A 20 14.58 -8.47 3.00
N GLN A 21 14.02 -9.55 3.52
CA GLN A 21 14.73 -10.83 3.57
C GLN A 21 14.95 -11.42 2.18
N ILE A 22 14.00 -11.23 1.26
CA ILE A 22 14.16 -11.68 -0.13
C ILE A 22 15.28 -10.90 -0.80
N TYR A 23 15.32 -9.57 -0.67
CA TYR A 23 16.43 -8.77 -1.19
C TYR A 23 17.79 -9.17 -0.59
N ASN A 24 17.84 -9.43 0.72
CA ASN A 24 19.09 -9.73 1.41
C ASN A 24 19.63 -11.15 1.12
N TYR A 25 18.77 -12.16 1.19
CA TYR A 25 19.18 -13.56 1.05
C TYR A 25 19.10 -14.05 -0.40
N PHE A 26 18.44 -13.31 -1.30
CA PHE A 26 18.18 -13.73 -2.67
C PHE A 26 18.39 -12.58 -3.68
N PRO A 27 19.56 -11.93 -3.70
CA PRO A 27 19.81 -10.74 -4.51
C PRO A 27 19.62 -10.96 -6.02
N HIS A 28 19.76 -12.21 -6.49
CA HIS A 28 19.63 -12.58 -7.90
C HIS A 28 18.30 -13.27 -8.25
N ILE A 29 17.31 -13.26 -7.34
CA ILE A 29 16.05 -14.00 -7.54
C ILE A 29 15.30 -13.58 -8.80
N MET A 30 15.41 -12.31 -9.19
CA MET A 30 14.75 -11.76 -10.37
C MET A 30 15.29 -12.32 -11.69
N ASN A 31 16.54 -12.80 -11.69
CA ASN A 31 17.23 -13.35 -12.85
C ASN A 31 17.39 -14.88 -12.76
N TYR A 32 16.82 -15.51 -11.73
CA TYR A 32 16.99 -16.94 -11.51
C TYR A 32 16.31 -17.74 -12.61
N GLN A 33 17.06 -18.66 -13.22
CA GLN A 33 16.56 -19.63 -14.20
C GLN A 33 16.87 -21.03 -13.69
N GLY A 34 15.82 -21.83 -13.43
CA GLY A 34 16.00 -23.19 -12.93
C GLY A 34 14.73 -23.80 -12.36
N THR A 35 14.86 -24.99 -11.78
CA THR A 35 13.74 -25.64 -11.10
C THR A 35 13.66 -25.24 -9.63
N LYS A 36 12.53 -25.52 -8.99
CA LYS A 36 12.37 -25.39 -7.53
C LYS A 36 13.36 -26.26 -6.75
N GLN A 37 13.72 -27.43 -7.29
CA GLN A 37 14.66 -28.35 -6.65
C GLN A 37 16.06 -27.76 -6.61
N ASP A 38 16.51 -27.15 -7.72
CA ASP A 38 17.83 -26.52 -7.79
C ASP A 38 17.91 -25.33 -6.83
N LEU A 39 16.86 -24.50 -6.80
CA LEU A 39 16.79 -23.38 -5.87
C LEU A 39 16.78 -23.88 -4.43
N THR A 40 15.99 -24.91 -4.11
CA THR A 40 15.97 -25.52 -2.77
C THR A 40 17.36 -25.95 -2.31
N LYS A 41 18.14 -26.61 -3.18
CA LYS A 41 19.51 -27.02 -2.86
C LYS A 41 20.39 -25.80 -2.57
N GLN A 42 20.36 -24.81 -3.46
CA GLN A 42 21.12 -23.57 -3.30
C GLN A 42 20.76 -22.86 -1.97
N LEU A 43 19.47 -22.70 -1.69
CA LEU A 43 19.00 -22.04 -0.47
C LEU A 43 19.35 -22.79 0.80
N THR A 44 19.36 -24.13 0.75
CA THR A 44 19.73 -24.93 1.91
C THR A 44 21.20 -24.72 2.26
N GLN A 45 22.05 -24.62 1.23
CA GLN A 45 23.48 -24.32 1.39
C GLN A 45 23.73 -22.87 1.82
N ASP A 46 23.10 -21.90 1.15
CA ASP A 46 23.28 -20.47 1.45
C ASP A 46 22.73 -20.11 2.83
N LEU A 47 21.68 -20.78 3.28
CA LEU A 47 21.06 -20.50 4.58
C LEU A 47 21.62 -21.34 5.73
N SER A 48 22.40 -22.40 5.47
CA SER A 48 22.99 -23.22 6.55
C SER A 48 23.99 -22.44 7.41
N GLN A 49 24.57 -21.36 6.88
CA GLN A 49 25.45 -20.46 7.64
C GLN A 49 24.69 -19.63 8.70
N TYR A 50 23.38 -19.44 8.54
CA TYR A 50 22.56 -18.71 9.50
C TYR A 50 21.98 -19.69 10.51
N ASN A 51 22.52 -19.67 11.74
CA ASN A 51 22.00 -20.44 12.86
C ASN A 51 20.72 -19.82 13.45
N ASP A 52 19.71 -19.58 12.60
CA ASP A 52 18.40 -19.01 12.98
C ASP A 52 17.27 -20.01 12.67
N ALA A 53 16.71 -20.58 13.73
CA ALA A 53 15.59 -21.53 13.65
C ALA A 53 14.37 -20.98 12.89
N ARG A 54 14.14 -19.66 12.90
CA ARG A 54 13.02 -19.03 12.18
C ARG A 54 13.24 -19.05 10.68
N ILE A 55 14.47 -18.85 10.23
CA ILE A 55 14.83 -18.91 8.80
C ILE A 55 14.72 -20.35 8.30
N GLN A 56 15.21 -21.32 9.09
CA GLN A 56 15.08 -22.74 8.76
C GLN A 56 13.60 -23.17 8.65
N ALA A 57 12.73 -22.68 9.54
CA ALA A 57 11.29 -22.93 9.45
C ALA A 57 10.62 -22.30 8.21
N LYS A 58 11.13 -21.16 7.71
CA LYS A 58 10.66 -20.59 6.42
C LYS A 58 11.12 -21.45 5.25
N LEU A 59 12.38 -21.89 5.24
CA LEU A 59 12.90 -22.77 4.20
C LEU A 59 12.12 -24.10 4.13
N GLN A 60 11.85 -24.73 5.26
CA GLN A 60 11.04 -25.96 5.30
C GLN A 60 9.63 -25.74 4.73
N ARG A 61 8.99 -24.60 5.04
CA ARG A 61 7.72 -24.24 4.41
C ARG A 61 7.86 -24.04 2.90
N PHE A 62 8.89 -23.34 2.45
CA PHE A 62 9.18 -23.14 1.03
C PHE A 62 9.27 -24.48 0.29
N ILE A 63 10.00 -25.45 0.84
CA ILE A 63 10.17 -26.80 0.27
C ILE A 63 8.81 -27.48 0.10
N ASN A 64 7.96 -27.42 1.12
CA ASN A 64 6.68 -28.12 1.16
C ASN A 64 5.53 -27.44 0.41
N LEU A 65 5.66 -26.16 0.03
CA LEU A 65 4.61 -25.44 -0.70
C LEU A 65 4.47 -25.91 -2.15
N ASP A 66 3.23 -26.11 -2.62
CA ASP A 66 2.94 -26.34 -4.04
C ASP A 66 2.42 -25.05 -4.68
N ILE A 67 3.09 -24.60 -5.73
CA ILE A 67 2.69 -23.40 -6.48
C ILE A 67 1.28 -23.52 -7.05
N ARG A 68 0.87 -24.72 -7.47
CA ARG A 68 -0.47 -24.96 -8.04
C ARG A 68 -1.57 -24.70 -7.03
N MET A 69 -1.34 -25.06 -5.77
CA MET A 69 -2.29 -24.76 -4.68
C MET A 69 -2.37 -23.26 -4.39
N ILE A 70 -1.25 -22.55 -4.47
CA ILE A 70 -1.21 -21.09 -4.31
C ILE A 70 -2.00 -20.42 -5.43
N GLU A 71 -1.74 -20.77 -6.69
CA GLU A 71 -2.44 -20.22 -7.84
C GLU A 71 -3.94 -20.52 -7.78
N GLN A 72 -4.33 -21.76 -7.45
CA GLN A 72 -5.73 -22.11 -7.28
C GLN A 72 -6.41 -21.30 -6.18
N ALA A 73 -5.74 -21.07 -5.04
CA ALA A 73 -6.28 -20.24 -3.97
C ALA A 73 -6.46 -18.77 -4.40
N LEU A 74 -5.51 -18.24 -5.16
CA LEU A 74 -5.58 -16.88 -5.73
C LEU A 74 -6.73 -16.76 -6.72
N THR A 75 -6.86 -17.71 -7.66
CA THR A 75 -7.97 -17.75 -8.63
C THR A 75 -9.32 -17.83 -7.94
N ASN A 76 -9.49 -18.74 -6.97
CA ASN A 76 -10.74 -18.88 -6.21
C ASN A 76 -11.07 -17.62 -5.42
N GLY A 77 -10.05 -16.93 -4.90
CA GLY A 77 -10.19 -15.67 -4.19
C GLY A 77 -10.44 -14.44 -5.08
N LYS A 78 -10.36 -14.59 -6.40
CA LYS A 78 -10.30 -13.49 -7.38
C LYS A 78 -9.21 -12.47 -7.02
N ILE A 79 -8.02 -12.99 -6.73
CA ILE A 79 -6.85 -12.20 -6.33
C ILE A 79 -5.79 -12.38 -7.40
N ASP A 80 -5.37 -11.28 -7.99
CA ASP A 80 -4.24 -11.22 -8.89
C ASP A 80 -2.96 -11.00 -8.10
N ALA A 81 -1.89 -11.66 -8.51
CA ALA A 81 -0.56 -11.45 -7.96
C ALA A 81 0.31 -10.75 -9.02
N VAL A 82 0.60 -9.47 -8.79
CA VAL A 82 1.37 -8.60 -9.69
C VAL A 82 2.79 -8.49 -9.13
N SER A 83 3.75 -9.13 -9.79
CA SER A 83 5.17 -9.06 -9.40
C SER A 83 5.85 -7.79 -9.90
N ILE A 84 6.97 -7.40 -9.30
CA ILE A 84 7.71 -6.15 -9.60
C ILE A 84 8.26 -6.06 -11.04
N ASP A 85 8.37 -7.19 -11.73
CA ASP A 85 8.74 -7.33 -13.14
C ASP A 85 7.52 -7.35 -14.09
N ASP A 86 6.30 -7.42 -13.56
CA ASP A 86 5.07 -7.34 -14.35
C ASP A 86 4.89 -5.91 -14.90
N ALA A 87 4.51 -5.80 -16.17
CA ALA A 87 4.25 -4.51 -16.82
C ALA A 87 3.14 -3.70 -16.12
N ARG A 88 2.23 -4.39 -15.41
CA ARG A 88 1.14 -3.78 -14.64
C ARG A 88 1.59 -3.25 -13.27
N TYR A 89 2.83 -3.48 -12.87
CA TYR A 89 3.33 -3.00 -11.59
C TYR A 89 3.46 -1.45 -11.59
N PRO A 90 2.99 -0.73 -10.56
CA PRO A 90 3.03 0.74 -10.54
C PRO A 90 4.46 1.29 -10.52
N GLN A 91 4.80 2.17 -11.46
CA GLN A 91 6.15 2.73 -11.59
C GLN A 91 6.57 3.56 -10.37
N LEU A 92 5.67 4.40 -9.83
CA LEU A 92 5.96 5.19 -8.63
C LEU A 92 6.35 4.31 -7.45
N LEU A 93 5.61 3.22 -7.25
CA LEU A 93 5.87 2.29 -6.16
C LEU A 93 7.19 1.53 -6.37
N LYS A 94 7.57 1.24 -7.61
CA LYS A 94 8.84 0.58 -7.94
C LYS A 94 10.07 1.42 -7.54
N HIS A 95 9.91 2.75 -7.44
CA HIS A 95 11.01 3.68 -7.13
C HIS A 95 11.15 4.02 -5.64
N ILE A 96 10.35 3.44 -4.75
CA ILE A 96 10.59 3.61 -3.30
C ILE A 96 11.81 2.80 -2.87
N TYR A 97 12.33 3.05 -1.66
CA TYR A 97 13.53 2.38 -1.14
C TYR A 97 13.38 0.85 -1.03
N ASP A 98 12.20 0.35 -0.63
CA ASP A 98 11.94 -1.06 -0.34
C ASP A 98 10.70 -1.60 -1.09
N PRO A 99 10.64 -1.52 -2.44
CA PRO A 99 9.41 -1.77 -3.18
C PRO A 99 8.94 -3.22 -2.99
N PRO A 100 7.64 -3.45 -2.71
CA PRO A 100 7.12 -4.79 -2.49
C PRO A 100 7.31 -5.66 -3.74
N LEU A 101 7.91 -6.84 -3.60
CA LEU A 101 8.21 -7.70 -4.74
C LEU A 101 6.96 -8.25 -5.43
N ILE A 102 5.85 -8.32 -4.71
CA ILE A 102 4.56 -8.78 -5.21
C ILE A 102 3.41 -8.02 -4.54
N LEU A 103 2.41 -7.67 -5.34
CA LEU A 103 1.15 -7.08 -4.89
C LEU A 103 0.02 -8.09 -5.12
N PHE A 104 -0.62 -8.48 -4.03
CA PHE A 104 -1.91 -9.17 -4.09
C PHE A 104 -2.99 -8.12 -4.29
N SER A 105 -3.77 -8.26 -5.36
CA SER A 105 -4.69 -7.24 -5.84
C SER A 105 -6.07 -7.85 -6.08
N ARG A 106 -7.14 -7.14 -5.73
CA ARG A 106 -8.52 -7.57 -5.97
C ARG A 106 -9.36 -6.41 -6.48
N GLY A 107 -9.97 -6.59 -7.65
CA GLY A 107 -10.77 -5.60 -8.35
C GLY A 107 -10.18 -5.20 -9.70
N ASN A 108 -10.33 -3.94 -10.09
CA ASN A 108 -9.87 -3.40 -11.37
C ASN A 108 -8.37 -3.09 -11.38
N LEU A 109 -7.56 -3.99 -11.94
CA LEU A 109 -6.10 -3.81 -12.06
C LEU A 109 -5.67 -2.62 -12.91
N ALA A 110 -6.53 -2.09 -13.80
CA ALA A 110 -6.17 -0.94 -14.62
C ALA A 110 -5.79 0.29 -13.77
N LEU A 111 -6.33 0.39 -12.55
CA LEU A 111 -6.02 1.47 -11.62
C LEU A 111 -4.54 1.49 -11.17
N LEU A 112 -3.81 0.37 -11.25
CA LEU A 112 -2.38 0.32 -10.96
C LEU A 112 -1.53 1.15 -11.93
N GLN A 113 -2.07 1.45 -13.11
CA GLN A 113 -1.39 2.20 -14.17
C GLN A 113 -1.77 3.67 -14.20
N HIS A 114 -2.64 4.12 -13.29
CA HIS A 114 -3.00 5.53 -13.20
C HIS A 114 -1.82 6.34 -12.66
N SER A 115 -1.43 7.39 -13.37
CA SER A 115 -0.33 8.27 -12.97
C SER A 115 -0.77 9.37 -11.99
N ARG A 116 -2.00 9.87 -12.14
CA ARG A 116 -2.55 10.96 -11.32
C ARG A 116 -3.13 10.44 -10.01
N THR A 117 -2.25 10.10 -9.08
CA THR A 117 -2.61 9.50 -7.79
C THR A 117 -2.34 10.44 -6.62
N LEU A 118 -3.33 10.57 -5.73
CA LEU A 118 -3.25 11.38 -4.51
C LEU A 118 -3.58 10.48 -3.32
N ALA A 119 -2.65 10.36 -2.37
CA ALA A 119 -2.95 9.74 -1.10
C ALA A 119 -3.70 10.72 -0.20
N ILE A 120 -4.75 10.26 0.48
CA ILE A 120 -5.41 11.04 1.52
C ILE A 120 -5.34 10.22 2.82
N VAL A 121 -4.71 10.79 3.84
CA VAL A 121 -4.52 10.17 5.14
C VAL A 121 -4.90 11.13 6.27
N GLY A 122 -5.19 10.59 7.45
CA GLY A 122 -5.45 11.42 8.61
C GLY A 122 -5.86 10.65 9.84
N SER A 123 -6.44 11.36 10.79
CA SER A 123 -6.83 10.85 12.08
C SER A 123 -8.02 9.89 11.97
N ARG A 124 -7.98 8.82 12.76
CA ARG A 124 -9.15 7.97 13.00
C ARG A 124 -10.24 8.70 13.80
N GLN A 125 -9.81 9.63 14.65
CA GLN A 125 -10.66 10.56 15.40
C GLN A 125 -10.56 11.93 14.72
N HIS A 126 -11.24 12.07 13.59
CA HIS A 126 -11.29 13.32 12.83
C HIS A 126 -12.43 14.20 13.37
N THR A 127 -12.37 15.50 13.09
CA THR A 127 -13.47 16.43 13.38
C THR A 127 -14.35 16.60 12.14
N HIS A 128 -15.44 17.37 12.26
CA HIS A 128 -16.28 17.71 11.10
C HIS A 128 -15.49 18.44 10.01
N TYR A 129 -14.38 19.09 10.36
CA TYR A 129 -13.54 19.83 9.43
C TYR A 129 -13.02 18.94 8.29
N THR A 130 -12.54 17.72 8.59
CA THR A 130 -12.10 16.77 7.54
C THR A 130 -13.18 16.54 6.48
N ASN A 131 -14.43 16.31 6.90
CA ASN A 131 -15.53 16.08 5.97
C ASN A 131 -15.86 17.33 5.15
N GLN A 132 -15.86 18.51 5.78
CA GLN A 132 -16.17 19.77 5.09
C GLN A 132 -15.11 20.10 4.04
N ALA A 133 -13.83 20.03 4.41
CA ALA A 133 -12.73 20.32 3.50
C ALA A 133 -12.71 19.34 2.33
N LEU A 134 -12.88 18.03 2.57
CA LEU A 134 -12.92 17.05 1.50
C LEU A 134 -14.13 17.27 0.57
N ASN A 135 -15.33 17.56 1.10
CA ASN A 135 -16.49 17.88 0.25
C ASN A 135 -16.24 19.08 -0.69
N VAL A 136 -15.43 20.05 -0.27
CA VAL A 136 -15.03 21.20 -1.11
C VAL A 136 -14.01 20.77 -2.18
N LEU A 137 -13.03 19.95 -1.83
CA LEU A 137 -11.92 19.59 -2.71
C LEU A 137 -12.29 18.52 -3.75
N PHE A 138 -13.12 17.55 -3.38
CA PHE A 138 -13.41 16.36 -4.21
C PHE A 138 -14.05 16.64 -5.58
N PRO A 139 -14.97 17.61 -5.76
CA PRO A 139 -15.45 18.00 -7.09
C PRO A 139 -14.31 18.35 -8.05
N HIS A 140 -13.26 19.00 -7.55
CA HIS A 140 -12.10 19.40 -8.34
C HIS A 140 -11.17 18.22 -8.61
N PHE A 141 -10.99 17.33 -7.62
CA PHE A 141 -10.24 16.08 -7.81
C PHE A 141 -10.89 15.17 -8.86
N ALA A 142 -12.22 15.09 -8.87
CA ALA A 142 -12.98 14.34 -9.88
C ALA A 142 -12.78 14.94 -11.28
N LYS A 143 -12.88 16.27 -11.42
CA LYS A 143 -12.63 16.98 -12.68
C LYS A 143 -11.19 16.75 -13.19
N ALA A 144 -10.21 16.72 -12.29
CA ALA A 144 -8.81 16.42 -12.60
C ALA A 144 -8.53 14.92 -12.84
N ARG A 145 -9.52 14.05 -12.62
CA ARG A 145 -9.44 12.59 -12.73
C ARG A 145 -8.39 11.98 -11.80
N LEU A 146 -8.28 12.51 -10.59
CA LEU A 146 -7.40 11.93 -9.58
C LEU A 146 -7.88 10.55 -9.15
N THR A 147 -6.93 9.68 -8.85
CA THR A 147 -7.16 8.39 -8.20
C THR A 147 -6.75 8.49 -6.75
N ILE A 148 -7.71 8.29 -5.85
CA ILE A 148 -7.51 8.48 -4.41
C ILE A 148 -6.99 7.21 -3.77
N ILE A 149 -5.85 7.30 -3.09
CA ILE A 149 -5.20 6.17 -2.42
C ILE A 149 -5.35 6.36 -0.91
N SER A 150 -5.80 5.32 -0.21
CA SER A 150 -5.84 5.37 1.25
C SER A 150 -5.80 3.99 1.88
N GLY A 151 -5.76 3.96 3.21
CA GLY A 151 -5.48 2.78 4.00
C GLY A 151 -6.69 2.01 4.51
N LEU A 152 -7.90 2.43 4.15
CA LEU A 152 -9.16 1.82 4.59
C LEU A 152 -9.31 1.69 6.12
N ALA A 153 -8.63 2.54 6.89
CA ALA A 153 -8.87 2.69 8.31
C ALA A 153 -10.19 3.44 8.58
N ASN A 154 -10.64 3.46 9.84
CA ASN A 154 -11.72 4.36 10.24
C ASN A 154 -11.27 5.83 10.12
N GLY A 155 -12.23 6.74 10.02
CA GLY A 155 -11.97 8.18 9.99
C GLY A 155 -11.57 8.66 8.61
N ALA A 156 -10.51 9.48 8.53
CA ALA A 156 -10.11 10.15 7.29
C ALA A 156 -9.93 9.19 6.10
N ASP A 157 -9.34 8.01 6.32
CA ASP A 157 -9.16 7.01 5.26
C ASP A 157 -10.49 6.52 4.66
N ALA A 158 -11.47 6.19 5.51
CA ALA A 158 -12.79 5.75 5.06
C ALA A 158 -13.52 6.88 4.32
N ILE A 159 -13.46 8.10 4.85
CA ILE A 159 -14.09 9.28 4.25
C ILE A 159 -13.48 9.57 2.88
N ALA A 160 -12.15 9.49 2.74
CA ALA A 160 -11.48 9.69 1.46
C ALA A 160 -11.99 8.71 0.39
N HIS A 161 -12.15 7.43 0.74
CA HIS A 161 -12.71 6.44 -0.16
C HIS A 161 -14.19 6.70 -0.47
N GLU A 162 -15.00 7.01 0.53
CA GLU A 162 -16.44 7.30 0.38
C GLU A 162 -16.67 8.53 -0.52
N GLN A 163 -15.91 9.60 -0.30
CA GLN A 163 -15.94 10.81 -1.12
C GLN A 163 -15.45 10.54 -2.54
N ALA A 164 -14.40 9.73 -2.72
CA ALA A 164 -13.95 9.33 -4.05
C ALA A 164 -15.06 8.64 -4.83
N ILE A 165 -15.76 7.70 -4.19
CA ILE A 165 -16.90 7.00 -4.79
C ILE A 165 -18.03 7.98 -5.09
N GLN A 166 -18.41 8.82 -4.11
CA GLN A 166 -19.51 9.77 -4.23
C GLN A 166 -19.33 10.78 -5.37
N PHE A 167 -18.12 11.33 -5.53
CA PHE A 167 -17.81 12.34 -6.53
C PHE A 167 -17.28 11.77 -7.85
N GLY A 168 -17.23 10.44 -8.00
CA GLY A 168 -16.84 9.78 -9.25
C GLY A 168 -15.33 9.75 -9.52
N CYS A 169 -14.51 9.88 -8.48
CA CYS A 169 -13.08 9.57 -8.56
C CYS A 169 -12.84 8.05 -8.56
N ASN A 170 -11.68 7.63 -9.05
CA ASN A 170 -11.20 6.27 -8.80
C ASN A 170 -10.60 6.18 -7.39
N THR A 171 -10.56 4.97 -6.82
CA THR A 171 -9.90 4.78 -5.53
C THR A 171 -9.16 3.45 -5.39
N ILE A 172 -8.05 3.44 -4.64
CA ILE A 172 -7.26 2.25 -4.34
C ILE A 172 -7.10 2.13 -2.82
N ALA A 173 -7.60 1.04 -2.25
CA ALA A 173 -7.40 0.70 -0.84
C ALA A 173 -6.15 -0.16 -0.66
N VAL A 174 -5.13 0.37 0.01
CA VAL A 174 -3.93 -0.39 0.37
C VAL A 174 -4.19 -1.09 1.71
N LEU A 175 -3.78 -2.34 1.91
CA LEU A 175 -4.16 -3.16 3.08
C LEU A 175 -2.95 -3.66 3.88
N GLY A 176 -3.04 -3.57 5.20
CA GLY A 176 -2.03 -4.10 6.15
C GLY A 176 -2.20 -5.59 6.47
N PHE A 177 -2.94 -6.34 5.64
CA PHE A 177 -3.34 -7.72 5.86
C PHE A 177 -3.80 -8.35 4.53
N GLY A 178 -3.90 -9.68 4.51
CA GLY A 178 -4.31 -10.43 3.32
C GLY A 178 -5.81 -10.34 3.02
N HIS A 179 -6.16 -10.54 1.75
CA HIS A 179 -7.53 -10.41 1.21
C HIS A 179 -8.59 -11.34 1.81
N PHE A 180 -8.21 -12.38 2.57
CA PHE A 180 -9.14 -13.25 3.31
C PHE A 180 -9.43 -12.77 4.74
N HIS A 181 -8.87 -11.63 5.13
CA HIS A 181 -9.18 -10.96 6.38
C HIS A 181 -9.69 -9.55 6.12
N HIS A 182 -10.38 -8.98 7.11
CA HIS A 182 -10.80 -7.58 7.06
C HIS A 182 -10.65 -6.92 8.43
N TYR A 183 -10.10 -5.70 8.43
CA TYR A 183 -10.02 -4.84 9.59
C TYR A 183 -9.95 -3.37 9.14
N PRO A 184 -10.62 -2.44 9.85
CA PRO A 184 -11.57 -2.65 10.95
C PRO A 184 -12.95 -3.11 10.45
N LYS A 185 -13.76 -3.78 11.29
CA LYS A 185 -15.07 -4.33 10.89
C LYS A 185 -16.00 -3.28 10.27
N GLN A 186 -15.91 -2.04 10.74
CA GLN A 186 -16.75 -0.92 10.30
C GLN A 186 -16.60 -0.62 8.80
N THR A 187 -15.40 -0.78 8.24
CA THR A 187 -15.14 -0.50 6.81
C THR A 187 -15.40 -1.70 5.90
N GLN A 188 -16.03 -2.78 6.38
CA GLN A 188 -16.21 -4.01 5.60
C GLN A 188 -17.13 -3.83 4.39
N LYS A 189 -18.21 -3.05 4.53
CA LYS A 189 -19.11 -2.74 3.41
C LYS A 189 -18.41 -1.89 2.35
N LEU A 190 -17.69 -0.86 2.80
CA LEU A 190 -16.86 -0.01 1.95
C LEU A 190 -15.81 -0.83 1.21
N ARG A 191 -15.12 -1.74 1.91
CA ARG A 191 -14.17 -2.66 1.31
C ARG A 191 -14.80 -3.47 0.17
N HIS A 192 -15.96 -4.07 0.42
CA HIS A 192 -16.64 -4.89 -0.57
C HIS A 192 -17.00 -4.08 -1.83
N HIS A 193 -17.45 -2.83 -1.64
CA HIS A 193 -17.72 -1.93 -2.76
C HIS A 193 -16.45 -1.62 -3.56
N ILE A 194 -15.33 -1.32 -2.87
CA ILE A 194 -14.02 -1.08 -3.50
C ILE A 194 -13.54 -2.31 -4.27
N ASP A 195 -13.64 -3.52 -3.71
CA ASP A 195 -13.25 -4.74 -4.41
C ASP A 195 -14.06 -5.02 -5.68
N THR A 196 -15.31 -4.55 -5.72
CA THR A 196 -16.25 -4.82 -6.81
C THR A 196 -16.09 -3.80 -7.95
N HIS A 197 -15.89 -2.53 -7.63
CA HIS A 197 -15.91 -1.43 -8.60
C HIS A 197 -14.55 -0.76 -8.81
N PHE A 198 -13.63 -0.90 -7.86
CA PHE A 198 -12.34 -0.23 -7.84
C PHE A 198 -11.24 -1.25 -7.54
N LEU A 199 -10.24 -0.90 -6.72
CA LEU A 199 -9.13 -1.78 -6.44
C LEU A 199 -8.76 -1.78 -4.95
N SER A 200 -8.47 -2.95 -4.42
CA SER A 200 -7.72 -3.07 -3.18
C SER A 200 -6.45 -3.90 -3.39
N ILE A 201 -5.39 -3.56 -2.65
CA ILE A 201 -4.10 -4.22 -2.76
C ILE A 201 -3.48 -4.53 -1.40
N SER A 202 -2.61 -5.54 -1.34
CA SER A 202 -1.76 -5.85 -0.19
C SER A 202 -0.42 -6.41 -0.63
N GLU A 203 0.63 -6.12 0.15
CA GLU A 203 1.91 -6.85 0.04
C GLU A 203 1.85 -8.23 0.74
N TYR A 204 0.82 -8.48 1.56
CA TYR A 204 0.74 -9.68 2.37
C TYR A 204 -0.08 -10.78 1.69
N PRO A 205 0.33 -12.07 1.76
CA PRO A 205 -0.45 -13.19 1.27
C PRO A 205 -1.90 -13.16 1.75
N PRO A 206 -2.87 -13.69 0.97
CA PRO A 206 -4.30 -13.64 1.28
C PRO A 206 -4.69 -14.08 2.70
N TYR A 207 -3.99 -15.07 3.26
CA TYR A 207 -4.25 -15.63 4.59
C TYR A 207 -3.65 -14.82 5.75
N THR A 208 -2.92 -13.74 5.47
CA THR A 208 -2.19 -12.97 6.47
C THR A 208 -3.13 -12.18 7.37
N ARG A 209 -3.14 -12.50 8.66
CA ARG A 209 -3.97 -11.80 9.66
C ARG A 209 -3.52 -10.34 9.89
N PRO A 210 -4.41 -9.44 10.32
CA PRO A 210 -4.02 -8.09 10.75
C PRO A 210 -3.05 -8.14 11.95
N ALA A 211 -2.03 -7.28 11.94
CA ALA A 211 -1.11 -7.11 13.07
C ALA A 211 -0.69 -5.64 13.19
N LYS A 212 -0.51 -5.15 14.42
CA LYS A 212 -0.28 -3.72 14.70
C LYS A 212 0.90 -3.13 13.91
N PHE A 213 2.01 -3.88 13.80
CA PHE A 213 3.21 -3.43 13.10
C PHE A 213 3.04 -3.34 11.57
N ARG A 214 2.06 -4.04 11.00
CA ARG A 214 1.80 -4.02 9.55
C ARG A 214 1.14 -2.73 9.06
N PHE A 215 0.48 -1.98 9.95
CA PHE A 215 -0.17 -0.74 9.53
C PHE A 215 0.87 0.37 9.21
N PRO A 216 1.90 0.62 10.06
CA PRO A 216 3.01 1.48 9.67
C PRO A 216 3.81 0.97 8.46
N GLU A 217 4.08 -0.34 8.38
CA GLU A 217 4.77 -0.95 7.23
C GLU A 217 4.00 -0.79 5.92
N ARG A 218 2.67 -0.76 5.98
CA ARG A 218 1.82 -0.56 4.80
C ARG A 218 1.85 0.88 4.33
N ASN A 219 2.04 1.86 5.21
CA ASN A 219 1.90 3.28 4.85
C ASN A 219 2.88 3.74 3.76
N ARG A 220 4.07 3.15 3.69
CA ARG A 220 5.03 3.39 2.59
C ARG A 220 4.50 2.99 1.21
N LEU A 221 3.52 2.08 1.13
CA LEU A 221 2.83 1.77 -0.14
C LEU A 221 1.82 2.85 -0.48
N ILE A 222 1.13 3.43 0.51
CA ILE A 222 0.17 4.53 0.28
C ILE A 222 0.89 5.73 -0.34
N SER A 223 1.97 6.19 0.29
CA SER A 223 2.80 7.26 -0.26
C SER A 223 3.52 6.81 -1.54
N GLY A 224 4.00 5.56 -1.59
CA GLY A 224 4.76 5.03 -2.71
C GLY A 224 3.98 4.97 -4.01
N LEU A 225 2.67 4.70 -3.94
CA LEU A 225 1.75 4.70 -5.08
C LEU A 225 1.29 6.10 -5.51
N SER A 226 1.55 7.12 -4.69
CA SER A 226 0.97 8.45 -4.86
C SER A 226 2.00 9.45 -5.35
N GLN A 227 1.60 10.40 -6.19
CA GLN A 227 2.44 11.55 -6.56
C GLN A 227 2.55 12.56 -5.40
N GLY A 228 1.49 12.67 -4.60
CA GLY A 228 1.47 13.47 -3.39
C GLY A 228 0.57 12.89 -2.31
N VAL A 229 0.68 13.43 -1.10
CA VAL A 229 -0.05 12.99 0.09
C VAL A 229 -0.72 14.19 0.73
N LEU A 230 -2.05 14.20 0.78
CA LEU A 230 -2.85 15.14 1.55
C LEU A 230 -3.13 14.59 2.95
N ILE A 231 -2.73 15.34 3.97
CA ILE A 231 -3.11 15.10 5.37
C ILE A 231 -4.29 15.98 5.72
N THR A 232 -5.40 15.37 6.16
CA THR A 232 -6.55 16.15 6.60
C THR A 232 -6.36 16.68 8.02
N GLU A 233 -6.21 15.79 8.99
CA GLU A 233 -6.07 16.10 10.42
C GLU A 233 -5.16 15.06 11.06
N ALA A 234 -4.10 15.46 11.78
CA ALA A 234 -3.18 14.51 12.40
C ALA A 234 -2.68 15.00 13.77
N LYS A 235 -2.67 14.13 14.78
CA LYS A 235 -1.97 14.44 16.04
C LYS A 235 -0.46 14.39 15.82
N GLU A 236 0.29 15.19 16.57
CA GLU A 236 1.76 15.27 16.59
C GLU A 236 2.48 13.90 16.71
N ARG A 237 1.86 12.90 17.35
CA ARG A 237 2.36 11.52 17.41
C ARG A 237 1.33 10.54 16.86
N SER A 238 1.11 10.57 15.55
CA SER A 238 0.11 9.72 14.89
C SER A 238 0.70 8.93 13.73
N GLY A 239 0.06 7.79 13.41
CA GLY A 239 0.48 6.97 12.26
C GLY A 239 0.33 7.68 10.91
N ALA A 240 -0.47 8.75 10.83
CA ALA A 240 -0.56 9.58 9.64
C ALA A 240 0.75 10.35 9.38
N LEU A 241 1.42 10.82 10.44
CA LEU A 241 2.71 11.51 10.31
C LEU A 241 3.84 10.59 9.87
N ILE A 242 3.79 9.31 10.25
CA ILE A 242 4.73 8.30 9.71
C ILE A 242 4.61 8.21 8.18
N THR A 243 3.39 8.32 7.64
CA THR A 243 3.19 8.34 6.18
C THR A 243 3.79 9.59 5.55
N VAL A 244 3.84 10.72 6.27
CA VAL A 244 4.45 11.96 5.80
C VAL A 244 5.96 11.82 5.71
N ASP A 245 6.58 11.31 6.78
CA ASP A 245 8.02 11.07 6.79
C ASP A 245 8.39 10.14 5.62
N GLN A 246 7.61 9.07 5.42
CA GLN A 246 7.76 8.17 4.27
C GLN A 246 7.52 8.86 2.92
N ALA A 247 6.60 9.81 2.82
CA ALA A 247 6.32 10.55 1.60
C ALA A 247 7.49 11.48 1.24
N LEU A 248 8.04 12.19 2.23
CA LEU A 248 9.22 13.05 2.07
C LEU A 248 10.44 12.21 1.65
N ASP A 249 10.69 11.08 2.32
CA ASP A 249 11.77 10.15 1.96
C ASP A 249 11.63 9.61 0.52
N GLN A 250 10.39 9.52 0.01
CA GLN A 250 10.06 9.06 -1.33
C GLN A 250 9.97 10.20 -2.36
N ASN A 251 10.36 11.42 -1.99
CA ASN A 251 10.26 12.63 -2.82
C ASN A 251 8.83 12.83 -3.36
N ARG A 252 7.84 12.74 -2.49
CA ARG A 252 6.43 13.04 -2.80
C ARG A 252 6.04 14.40 -2.24
N ASN A 253 5.15 15.08 -2.96
CA ASN A 253 4.58 16.32 -2.44
C ASN A 253 3.72 16.02 -1.22
N VAL A 254 3.86 16.84 -0.18
CA VAL A 254 3.07 16.72 1.04
C VAL A 254 2.22 17.97 1.18
N TYR A 255 0.91 17.76 1.30
CA TYR A 255 -0.06 18.81 1.49
C TYR A 255 -0.76 18.63 2.83
N VAL A 256 -1.06 19.72 3.52
CA VAL A 256 -1.77 19.66 4.79
C VAL A 256 -2.93 20.65 4.82
N LEU A 257 -4.06 20.22 5.36
CA LEU A 257 -5.14 21.16 5.63
C LEU A 257 -4.76 22.06 6.83
N PRO A 258 -5.07 23.36 6.77
CA PRO A 258 -4.99 24.24 7.93
C PRO A 258 -6.10 23.91 8.94
N GLY A 259 -6.20 24.66 10.02
CA GLY A 259 -7.31 24.51 10.96
C GLY A 259 -7.19 25.44 12.15
N ASP A 260 -8.02 25.17 13.16
CA ASP A 260 -8.03 25.93 14.41
C ASP A 260 -6.72 25.71 15.19
N MET A 261 -6.09 26.80 15.64
CA MET A 261 -4.87 26.75 16.46
C MET A 261 -5.05 25.97 17.77
N PHE A 262 -6.26 25.91 18.33
CA PHE A 262 -6.59 25.15 19.54
C PHE A 262 -6.93 23.69 19.25
N ASN A 263 -7.09 23.29 17.98
CA ASN A 263 -7.31 21.91 17.62
C ASN A 263 -5.97 21.13 17.66
N PRO A 264 -5.82 20.11 18.53
CA PRO A 264 -4.58 19.33 18.61
C PRO A 264 -4.26 18.56 17.30
N TYR A 265 -5.24 18.32 16.43
CA TYR A 265 -5.03 17.75 15.11
C TYR A 265 -4.45 18.75 14.10
N THR A 266 -4.68 20.04 14.29
CA THR A 266 -4.09 21.09 13.44
C THR A 266 -2.62 21.29 13.80
N LYS A 267 -2.25 21.18 15.08
CA LYS A 267 -0.85 21.29 15.51
C LYS A 267 0.07 20.30 14.77
N GLY A 268 -0.35 19.03 14.61
CA GLY A 268 0.44 18.04 13.89
C GLY A 268 0.63 18.38 12.41
N ASN A 269 -0.40 18.90 11.75
CA ASN A 269 -0.30 19.40 10.38
C ASN A 269 0.68 20.59 10.28
N MET A 270 0.57 21.57 11.18
CA MET A 270 1.40 22.78 11.13
C MET A 270 2.88 22.51 11.41
N LEU A 271 3.21 21.48 12.19
CA LEU A 271 4.61 21.04 12.33
C LEU A 271 5.17 20.51 11.01
N ARG A 272 4.37 19.85 10.17
CA ARG A 272 4.80 19.40 8.83
C ARG A 272 5.03 20.57 7.88
N VAL A 273 4.30 21.67 8.04
CA VAL A 273 4.57 22.91 7.27
C VAL A 273 5.98 23.42 7.56
N GLN A 274 6.40 23.38 8.82
CA GLN A 274 7.76 23.77 9.20
C GLN A 274 8.85 22.87 8.59
N GLU A 275 8.47 21.66 8.18
CA GLU A 275 9.34 20.68 7.51
C GLU A 275 9.20 20.71 5.98
N GLY A 276 8.45 21.67 5.42
CA GLY A 276 8.33 21.89 3.97
C GLY A 276 7.04 21.38 3.34
N ALA A 277 6.07 20.89 4.13
CA ALA A 277 4.74 20.57 3.59
C ALA A 277 3.98 21.84 3.18
N GLU A 278 3.21 21.75 2.10
CA GLU A 278 2.41 22.85 1.58
C GLU A 278 1.06 22.95 2.30
N ILE A 279 0.68 24.17 2.69
CA ILE A 279 -0.65 24.46 3.23
C ILE A 279 -1.66 24.51 2.10
N VAL A 280 -2.78 23.80 2.25
CA VAL A 280 -3.88 23.81 1.29
C VAL A 280 -4.93 24.84 1.71
N LEU A 281 -4.99 25.95 1.00
CA LEU A 281 -6.04 26.96 1.14
C LEU A 281 -7.13 26.78 0.07
N THR A 282 -6.75 26.26 -1.10
CA THR A 282 -7.63 25.97 -2.23
C THR A 282 -7.23 24.65 -2.89
N GLU A 283 -8.07 24.12 -3.76
CA GLU A 283 -7.75 22.93 -4.56
C GLU A 283 -6.49 23.13 -5.43
N MET A 284 -6.19 24.38 -5.82
CA MET A 284 -5.10 24.69 -6.74
C MET A 284 -3.73 24.45 -6.13
N ASP A 285 -3.61 24.54 -4.80
CA ASP A 285 -2.38 24.24 -4.05
C ASP A 285 -1.97 22.76 -4.22
N ILE A 286 -2.94 21.89 -4.52
CA ILE A 286 -2.70 20.49 -4.86
C ILE A 286 -2.65 20.31 -6.39
N LEU A 287 -3.65 20.81 -7.11
CA LEU A 287 -3.85 20.48 -8.52
C LEU A 287 -2.75 21.01 -9.45
N LYS A 288 -2.04 22.07 -9.06
CA LYS A 288 -0.90 22.60 -9.83
C LYS A 288 0.15 21.54 -10.15
N ASP A 289 0.31 20.53 -9.28
CA ASP A 289 1.29 19.45 -9.45
C ASP A 289 0.78 18.29 -10.32
N TYR A 290 -0.49 18.33 -10.73
CA TYR A 290 -1.15 17.32 -11.56
C TYR A 290 -1.56 17.87 -12.95
N CYS A 291 -1.23 19.13 -13.24
CA CYS A 291 -1.58 19.83 -14.48
C CYS A 291 -0.65 19.55 -15.67
N GLN A 292 0.24 18.55 -15.56
CA GLN A 292 1.09 18.08 -16.66
C GLN A 292 0.43 16.95 -17.47
#